data_AF-A0A1Z9PZB1-F1
#
_entry.id   AF-A0A1Z9PZB1-F1
#
_cell.length_a   1.000
_cell.length_b   1.000
_cell.length_c   1.000
_cell.angle_alpha   90.00
_cell.angle_beta   90.00
_cell.angle_gamma   90.00
#
_symmetry.space_group_name_H-M   'P 1'
#
loop_
_entity.id
_entity.type
_entity.pdbx_description
1 polymer ?
#
loop_
_entity_poly.entity_id
_entity_poly.type
_entity_poly.pdbx_seq_one_letter_code
_entity_poly.pdbx_strand_id
1 'polypeptide(L)'
;MNIWLVIWSILDFAAINHEPPNAEVAPIVCEYFADDCVDALGIAWCESLHNPRAYNGADHGLFQINKYFWYEVFEDRWADRFDVEQSTRFAFYIVEHTELKWRLWTCGRY
;
A
#
# COMPACT_ATOMS: atom_id res chain seq x y z
N MET A 1 -8.00 -38.26 -14.52
CA MET A 1 -7.34 -37.16 -13.81
C MET A 1 -8.43 -36.18 -13.39
N ASN A 2 -8.61 -35.96 -12.08
CA ASN A 2 -9.69 -35.12 -11.57
C ASN A 2 -9.35 -33.65 -11.87
N ILE A 3 -10.21 -32.95 -12.61
CA ILE A 3 -10.00 -31.56 -13.03
C ILE A 3 -9.77 -30.62 -11.84
N TRP A 4 -10.36 -30.96 -10.68
CA TRP A 4 -10.14 -30.24 -9.43
C TRP A 4 -8.70 -30.32 -8.95
N LEU A 5 -8.06 -31.49 -9.06
CA LEU A 5 -6.66 -31.65 -8.67
C LEU A 5 -5.73 -30.85 -9.59
N VAL A 6 -6.07 -30.75 -10.88
CA VAL A 6 -5.31 -29.93 -11.84
C VAL A 6 -5.45 -28.44 -11.53
N ILE A 7 -6.66 -27.96 -11.23
CA ILE A 7 -6.90 -26.57 -10.84
C ILE A 7 -6.13 -26.23 -9.55
N TRP A 8 -6.22 -27.08 -8.52
CA TRP A 8 -5.46 -26.89 -7.28
C TRP A 8 -3.95 -26.90 -7.49
N SER A 9 -3.45 -27.81 -8.34
CA SER A 9 -2.00 -27.88 -8.62
C SER A 9 -1.50 -26.66 -9.39
N ILE A 10 -2.31 -26.07 -10.27
CA ILE A 10 -1.96 -24.84 -11.01
C ILE A 10 -1.98 -23.62 -10.09
N LEU A 11 -2.99 -23.53 -9.21
CA LEU A 11 -3.07 -22.46 -8.22
C LEU A 11 -1.91 -22.56 -7.22
N ASP A 12 -1.59 -23.76 -6.73
CA ASP A 12 -0.43 -23.99 -5.86
C ASP A 12 0.88 -23.70 -6.59
N PHE A 13 1.02 -24.05 -7.88
CA PHE A 13 2.23 -23.75 -8.66
C PHE A 13 2.42 -22.25 -8.88
N ALA A 14 1.34 -21.52 -9.15
CA ALA A 14 1.35 -20.04 -9.21
C ALA A 14 1.52 -19.40 -7.82
N ALA A 15 1.17 -20.13 -6.76
CA ALA A 15 1.35 -19.76 -5.37
C ALA A 15 2.61 -20.37 -4.74
N ILE A 16 3.57 -20.90 -5.53
CA ILE A 16 4.90 -21.31 -5.04
C ILE A 16 5.61 -20.04 -4.55
N ASN A 17 5.34 -19.73 -3.28
CA ASN A 17 6.18 -19.14 -2.27
C ASN A 17 7.30 -18.25 -2.79
N HIS A 18 6.93 -17.15 -3.42
CA HIS A 18 7.63 -15.92 -3.08
C HIS A 18 6.94 -15.39 -1.83
N GLU A 19 7.61 -15.43 -0.68
CA GLU A 19 7.25 -14.53 0.41
C GLU A 19 7.03 -13.13 -0.20
N PRO A 20 5.96 -12.41 0.18
CA PRO A 20 5.73 -11.08 -0.36
C PRO A 20 7.02 -10.30 -0.16
N PRO A 21 7.53 -9.61 -1.21
CA PRO A 21 8.86 -9.02 -1.18
C PRO A 21 9.07 -8.02 -0.03
N ASN A 22 7.98 -7.55 0.58
CA ASN A 22 7.94 -6.71 1.76
C ASN A 22 6.93 -7.30 2.78
N ALA A 23 7.33 -8.37 3.48
CA ALA A 23 6.48 -9.08 4.44
C ALA A 23 6.04 -8.22 5.64
N GLU A 24 6.75 -7.12 5.89
CA GLU A 24 6.47 -6.13 6.91
C GLU A 24 5.24 -5.24 6.61
N VAL A 25 4.79 -5.17 5.34
CA VAL A 25 3.69 -4.28 4.93
C VAL A 25 2.39 -4.61 5.66
N ALA A 26 1.98 -5.88 5.65
CA ALA A 26 0.72 -6.31 6.25
C ALA A 26 0.62 -6.01 7.76
N PRO A 27 1.58 -6.43 8.62
CA PRO A 27 1.49 -6.15 10.04
C PRO A 27 1.51 -4.65 10.35
N ILE A 28 2.36 -3.86 9.69
CA ILE A 28 2.46 -2.41 9.93
C ILE A 28 1.18 -1.69 9.50
N VAL A 29 0.67 -1.97 8.29
CA VAL A 29 -0.57 -1.34 7.80
C VAL A 29 -1.76 -1.69 8.69
N CYS A 30 -1.90 -2.95 9.10
CA CYS A 30 -2.99 -3.36 9.99
C CYS A 30 -2.88 -2.79 11.41
N GLU A 31 -1.68 -2.47 11.90
CA GLU A 31 -1.52 -1.83 13.21
C GLU A 31 -2.08 -0.41 13.21
N TYR A 32 -1.84 0.37 12.14
CA TYR A 32 -2.37 1.73 12.01
C TYR A 32 -3.87 1.76 11.65
N PHE A 33 -4.32 0.84 10.78
CA PHE A 33 -5.69 0.82 10.27
C PHE A 33 -6.48 -0.38 10.81
N ALA A 34 -6.45 -0.64 12.11
CA ALA A 34 -7.03 -1.86 12.70
C ALA A 34 -8.44 -2.22 12.19
N ASP A 35 -9.35 -1.23 12.10
CA ASP A 35 -10.73 -1.44 11.64
C ASP A 35 -10.88 -1.42 10.11
N ASP A 36 -9.93 -0.81 9.38
CA ASP A 36 -9.97 -0.58 7.93
C ASP A 36 -8.82 -1.30 7.18
N CYS A 37 -8.18 -2.30 7.80
CA CYS A 37 -6.91 -2.83 7.29
C CYS A 37 -7.05 -3.42 5.88
N VAL A 38 -8.16 -4.09 5.60
CA VAL A 38 -8.41 -4.70 4.28
C VAL A 38 -8.44 -3.63 3.19
N ASP A 39 -9.09 -2.50 3.44
CA ASP A 39 -9.16 -1.39 2.49
C ASP A 39 -7.79 -0.71 2.35
N ALA A 40 -7.10 -0.46 3.46
CA ALA A 40 -5.75 0.12 3.44
C ALA A 40 -4.75 -0.75 2.65
N LEU A 41 -4.77 -2.07 2.86
CA LEU A 41 -3.96 -3.02 2.10
C LEU A 41 -4.38 -3.09 0.62
N GLY A 42 -5.68 -2.97 0.36
CA GLY A 42 -6.22 -2.85 -1.00
C GLY A 42 -5.66 -1.63 -1.72
N ILE A 43 -5.70 -0.45 -1.09
CA ILE A 43 -5.13 0.79 -1.64
C ILE A 43 -3.62 0.65 -1.84
N ALA A 44 -2.87 0.16 -0.85
CA ALA A 44 -1.42 0.00 -0.97
C ALA A 44 -1.03 -0.97 -2.11
N TRP A 45 -1.82 -2.02 -2.34
CA TRP A 45 -1.63 -2.92 -3.48
C TRP A 45 -1.92 -2.19 -4.80
N CYS A 46 -3.03 -1.47 -4.84
CA CYS A 46 -3.51 -0.76 -6.00
C CYS A 46 -2.54 0.33 -6.49
N GLU A 47 -1.95 1.05 -5.54
CA GLU A 47 -1.07 2.19 -5.78
C GLU A 47 0.37 1.80 -6.09
N SER A 48 0.90 0.77 -5.41
CA SER A 48 2.32 0.45 -5.50
C SER A 48 2.64 -1.03 -5.68
N LEU A 49 1.63 -1.91 -5.77
CA LEU A 49 1.81 -3.37 -5.67
C LEU A 49 2.57 -3.76 -4.39
N HIS A 50 2.27 -3.06 -3.29
CA HIS A 50 2.98 -3.16 -2.01
C HIS A 50 4.49 -2.89 -2.10
N ASN A 51 4.94 -2.09 -3.07
CA ASN A 51 6.33 -1.68 -3.19
C ASN A 51 6.57 -0.35 -2.45
N PRO A 52 7.24 -0.35 -1.28
CA PRO A 52 7.48 0.87 -0.52
C PRO A 52 8.46 1.83 -1.20
N ARG A 53 9.15 1.40 -2.28
CA ARG A 53 10.03 2.24 -3.09
C ARG A 53 9.39 2.72 -4.40
N ALA A 54 8.09 2.52 -4.58
CA ALA A 54 7.39 2.98 -5.77
C ALA A 54 7.46 4.51 -5.92
N TYR A 55 7.74 4.97 -7.14
CA TYR A 55 7.85 6.39 -7.47
C TYR A 55 7.43 6.60 -8.93
N ASN A 56 6.50 7.53 -9.15
CA ASN A 56 5.96 7.82 -10.49
C ASN A 56 6.24 9.27 -10.96
N GLY A 57 7.12 10.01 -10.27
CA GLY A 57 7.45 11.41 -10.56
C GLY A 57 6.92 12.38 -9.50
N ALA A 58 5.67 12.22 -9.07
CA ALA A 58 5.04 13.09 -8.07
C ALA A 58 4.62 12.33 -6.81
N ASP A 59 4.25 11.06 -6.96
CA ASP A 59 3.77 10.20 -5.89
C ASP A 59 4.86 9.24 -5.42
N HIS A 60 4.86 8.97 -4.12
CA HIS A 60 5.96 8.29 -3.44
C HIS A 60 5.49 7.23 -2.46
N GLY A 61 6.24 6.14 -2.40
CA GLY A 61 6.12 5.16 -1.33
C GLY A 61 4.96 4.21 -1.51
N LEU A 62 4.67 3.49 -0.42
CA LEU A 62 3.69 2.40 -0.36
C LEU A 62 2.28 2.86 -0.76
N PHE A 63 1.90 4.06 -0.32
CA PHE A 63 0.58 4.66 -0.57
C PHE A 63 0.60 5.74 -1.66
N GLN A 64 1.68 5.87 -2.45
CA GLN A 64 1.79 6.87 -3.51
C GLN A 64 1.39 8.29 -3.02
N ILE A 65 2.05 8.77 -1.96
CA ILE A 65 1.78 10.09 -1.38
C ILE A 65 2.31 11.18 -2.32
N ASN A 66 1.40 12.05 -2.77
CA ASN A 66 1.73 13.12 -3.71
C ASN A 66 2.53 14.25 -3.05
N LYS A 67 3.72 14.52 -3.60
CA LYS A 67 4.62 15.57 -3.09
C LYS A 67 4.01 16.97 -3.16
N TYR A 68 3.27 17.30 -4.22
CA TYR A 68 2.77 18.66 -4.42
C TYR A 68 1.68 19.04 -3.41
N PHE A 69 0.99 18.07 -2.84
CA PHE A 69 -0.06 18.31 -1.84
C PHE A 69 0.43 18.14 -0.40
N TRP A 70 1.34 17.20 -0.16
CA TRP A 70 1.64 16.74 1.19
C TRP A 70 3.06 17.03 1.69
N TYR A 71 3.95 17.53 0.83
CA TYR A 71 5.34 17.78 1.23
C TYR A 71 5.47 18.73 2.42
N GLU A 72 4.79 19.87 2.38
CA GLU A 72 4.89 20.88 3.45
C GLU A 72 4.35 20.36 4.79
N VAL A 73 3.35 19.47 4.76
CA VAL A 73 2.77 18.85 5.96
C VAL A 73 3.74 17.85 6.60
N PHE A 74 4.57 17.20 5.80
CA PHE A 74 5.44 16.11 6.22
C PHE A 74 6.94 16.43 6.06
N GLU A 75 7.30 17.71 5.92
CA GLU A 75 8.64 18.15 5.52
C GLU A 75 9.75 17.46 6.34
N ASP A 76 9.60 17.49 7.67
CA ASP A 76 10.56 16.92 8.64
C ASP A 76 10.77 15.41 8.51
N ARG A 77 9.82 14.70 7.91
CA ARG A 77 9.81 13.24 7.77
C ARG A 77 9.82 12.77 6.32
N TRP A 78 9.80 13.69 5.36
CA TRP A 78 9.67 13.37 3.94
C TRP A 78 10.82 12.52 3.39
N ALA A 79 12.01 12.64 3.99
CA ALA A 79 13.15 11.80 3.67
C ALA A 79 12.83 10.30 3.83
N ASP A 80 11.98 9.97 4.81
CA ASP A 80 11.61 8.60 5.18
C ASP A 80 10.37 8.08 4.42
N ARG A 81 9.86 8.81 3.42
CA ARG A 81 8.62 8.43 2.69
C ARG A 81 8.62 7.06 2.00
N PHE A 82 9.80 6.44 1.86
CA PHE A 82 9.94 5.09 1.29
C PHE A 82 10.11 4.00 2.35
N ASP A 83 10.13 4.37 3.63
CA ASP A 83 9.99 3.44 4.73
C ASP A 83 8.51 3.01 4.85
N VAL A 84 8.28 1.74 5.15
CA VAL A 84 6.93 1.16 5.21
C VAL A 84 6.10 1.82 6.32
N GLU A 85 6.69 1.99 7.49
CA GLU A 85 6.00 2.60 8.64
C GLU A 85 5.71 4.06 8.37
N GLN A 86 6.69 4.83 7.87
CA GLN A 86 6.46 6.24 7.60
C GLN A 86 5.51 6.50 6.44
N SER A 87 5.56 5.72 5.37
CA SER A 87 4.56 5.83 4.30
C SER A 87 3.16 5.50 4.82
N THR A 88 3.03 4.51 5.71
CA THR A 88 1.75 4.14 6.34
C THR A 88 1.26 5.26 7.26
N ARG A 89 2.15 5.84 8.06
CA ARG A 89 1.82 6.97 8.94
C ARG A 89 1.33 8.19 8.18
N PHE A 90 1.92 8.50 7.02
CA PHE A 90 1.43 9.60 6.17
C PHE A 90 0.03 9.31 5.64
N ALA A 91 -0.23 8.10 5.15
CA ALA A 91 -1.56 7.72 4.71
C ALA A 91 -2.59 7.80 5.86
N PHE A 92 -2.21 7.30 7.05
CA PHE A 92 -3.04 7.36 8.25
C PHE A 92 -3.39 8.80 8.62
N TYR A 93 -2.40 9.69 8.63
CA TYR A 93 -2.63 11.11 8.88
C TYR A 93 -3.65 11.70 7.88
N ILE A 94 -3.47 11.45 6.58
CA ILE A 94 -4.36 11.99 5.54
C ILE A 94 -5.79 11.48 5.72
N VAL A 95 -5.97 10.18 5.96
CA VAL A 95 -7.29 9.56 6.15
C VAL A 95 -8.00 10.13 7.39
N GLU A 96 -7.27 10.36 8.47
CA GLU A 96 -7.84 10.89 9.71
C GLU A 96 -8.10 12.41 9.67
N HIS A 97 -7.40 13.15 8.80
CA HIS A 97 -7.45 14.63 8.78
C HIS A 97 -8.08 15.22 7.52
N THR A 98 -8.66 14.41 6.64
CA THR A 98 -9.38 14.89 5.45
C THR A 98 -10.80 14.35 5.39
N GLU A 99 -11.75 15.16 4.92
CA GLU A 99 -13.14 14.72 4.75
C GLU A 99 -13.29 13.62 3.68
N LEU A 100 -12.40 13.62 2.68
CA LEU A 100 -12.45 12.68 1.56
C LEU A 100 -11.86 11.31 1.92
N LYS A 101 -11.01 11.20 2.96
CA LYS A 101 -10.41 9.94 3.41
C LYS A 101 -9.80 9.14 2.24
N TRP A 102 -10.09 7.83 2.16
CA TRP A 102 -9.67 6.94 1.08
C TRP A 102 -10.10 7.38 -0.33
N ARG A 103 -11.10 8.26 -0.47
CA ARG A 103 -11.55 8.76 -1.78
C ARG A 103 -10.51 9.66 -2.48
N LEU A 104 -9.45 10.06 -1.78
CA LEU A 104 -8.31 10.75 -2.36
C LEU A 104 -7.42 9.82 -3.21
N TRP A 105 -7.49 8.50 -2.98
CA TRP A 105 -6.76 7.50 -3.75
C TRP A 105 -7.61 6.97 -4.87
N THR A 106 -7.06 7.01 -6.09
CA THR A 106 -7.77 6.59 -7.30
C THR A 106 -7.16 5.38 -7.97
N CYS A 107 -6.03 4.86 -7.48
CA CYS A 107 -5.28 3.79 -8.12
C CYS A 107 -4.92 4.08 -9.58
N GLY A 108 -4.60 5.34 -9.90
CA GLY A 108 -4.33 5.77 -11.27
C GLY A 108 -5.55 5.74 -12.19
N ARG A 109 -6.78 5.70 -11.65
CA ARG A 109 -8.02 5.84 -12.43
C ARG A 109 -8.49 7.30 -12.37
N TYR A 110 -8.39 8.00 -13.49
CA TYR A 110 -8.89 9.36 -13.69
C TYR A 110 -10.11 9.39 -14.60
#